data_AF-A0AB37SV72-F1
#
_entry.id   AF-A0AB37SV72-F1
#
_cell.length_a   1.000
_cell.length_b   1.000
_cell.length_c   1.000
_cell.angle_alpha   90.00
_cell.angle_beta   90.00
_cell.angle_gamma   90.00
#
_symmetry.space_group_name_H-M   'P 1'
#
loop_
_entity.id
_entity.type
_entity.pdbx_description
1 polymer ?
#
loop_
_entity_poly.entity_id
_entity_poly.type
_entity_poly.pdbx_seq_one_letter_code
_entity_poly.pdbx_strand_id
1 'polypeptide(L)'
;MDQTAALPRPRRLKLIAGAAAAVLVAIVVTVIVLLTGSEPVVARGYLNFNCYPCSSSINDDLKDGAQITVVDGSGDVIGNGTVKLVVIDDPSLSILSSYNRTFTFEITGVEGGHDRYGFHAGGPDRETMWVESDKMSEEIQLKIG
;
A
#
# COMPACT_ATOMS: atom_id res chain seq x y z
N MET A 1 -56.82 -33.86 48.67
CA MET A 1 -57.20 -33.05 47.49
C MET A 1 -56.01 -32.18 47.15
N ASP A 2 -55.72 -32.10 45.87
CA ASP A 2 -54.40 -32.06 45.25
C ASP A 2 -54.08 -30.66 44.68
N GLN A 3 -52.81 -30.46 44.29
CA GLN A 3 -52.32 -29.51 43.26
C GLN A 3 -52.22 -27.99 43.57
N THR A 4 -51.21 -27.20 43.13
CA THR A 4 -49.92 -27.41 42.45
C THR A 4 -49.15 -26.08 42.57
N ALA A 5 -47.85 -26.13 42.89
CA ALA A 5 -46.96 -24.96 42.86
C ALA A 5 -46.60 -24.57 41.41
N ALA A 6 -46.82 -23.30 41.03
CA ALA A 6 -46.51 -22.79 39.70
C ALA A 6 -45.03 -22.39 39.58
N LEU A 7 -44.31 -22.99 38.61
CA LEU A 7 -42.93 -22.63 38.27
C LEU A 7 -42.85 -21.33 37.44
N PRO A 8 -41.84 -20.46 37.67
CA PRO A 8 -41.68 -19.21 36.93
C PRO A 8 -41.19 -19.43 35.49
N ARG A 9 -41.80 -18.71 34.54
CA ARG A 9 -41.60 -18.83 33.08
C ARG A 9 -40.20 -18.39 32.59
N PRO A 10 -39.55 -19.13 31.68
CA PRO A 10 -38.15 -18.96 31.28
C PRO A 10 -37.91 -17.93 30.15
N ARG A 11 -38.57 -16.77 30.18
CA ARG A 11 -38.42 -15.77 29.08
C ARG A 11 -37.19 -14.87 29.19
N ARG A 12 -36.62 -14.70 30.39
CA ARG A 12 -35.50 -13.75 30.62
C ARG A 12 -34.12 -14.33 30.32
N LEU A 13 -33.95 -15.66 30.29
CA LEU A 13 -32.66 -16.29 30.01
C LEU A 13 -32.20 -16.14 28.55
N LYS A 14 -33.13 -16.08 27.59
CA LYS A 14 -32.80 -16.04 26.16
C LYS A 14 -32.20 -14.70 25.69
N LEU A 15 -32.54 -13.60 26.36
CA LEU A 15 -32.02 -12.26 26.05
C LEU A 15 -30.58 -12.05 26.53
N ILE A 16 -30.21 -12.65 27.65
CA ILE A 16 -28.86 -12.53 28.23
C ILE A 16 -27.84 -13.37 27.42
N ALA A 17 -28.27 -14.54 26.91
CA ALA A 17 -27.43 -15.39 26.06
C ALA A 17 -27.09 -14.73 24.70
N GLY A 18 -28.03 -13.96 24.11
CA GLY A 18 -27.80 -13.26 22.85
C GLY A 18 -26.80 -12.09 22.95
N ALA A 19 -26.83 -11.34 24.07
CA ALA A 19 -25.91 -10.24 24.31
C ALA A 19 -24.46 -10.72 24.52
N ALA A 20 -24.27 -11.83 25.25
CA ALA A 20 -22.94 -12.42 25.44
C ALA A 20 -22.33 -12.96 24.14
N ALA A 21 -23.16 -13.57 23.27
CA ALA A 21 -22.72 -14.04 21.96
C ALA A 21 -22.31 -12.87 21.04
N ALA A 22 -23.05 -11.76 21.04
CA ALA A 22 -22.69 -10.57 20.25
C ALA A 22 -21.37 -9.93 20.68
N VAL A 23 -21.11 -9.86 22.00
CA VAL A 23 -19.83 -9.35 22.53
C VAL A 23 -18.68 -10.27 22.16
N LEU A 24 -18.87 -11.60 22.24
CA LEU A 24 -17.86 -12.57 21.81
C LEU A 24 -17.52 -12.44 20.32
N VAL A 25 -18.53 -12.28 19.46
CA VAL A 25 -18.30 -12.07 18.02
C VAL A 25 -17.56 -10.75 17.76
N ALA A 26 -17.93 -9.67 18.44
CA ALA A 26 -17.24 -8.38 18.29
C ALA A 26 -15.77 -8.47 18.73
N ILE A 27 -15.48 -9.17 19.82
CA ILE A 27 -14.11 -9.39 20.30
C ILE A 27 -13.33 -10.23 19.29
N VAL A 28 -13.90 -11.34 18.79
CA VAL A 28 -13.23 -12.20 17.81
C VAL A 28 -12.94 -11.46 16.51
N VAL A 29 -13.88 -10.66 15.98
CA VAL A 29 -13.65 -9.84 14.79
C VAL A 29 -12.56 -8.80 15.03
N THR A 30 -12.56 -8.13 16.17
CA THR A 30 -11.54 -7.13 16.50
C THR A 30 -10.16 -7.78 16.67
N VAL A 31 -10.09 -8.95 17.28
CA VAL A 31 -8.84 -9.73 17.45
C VAL A 31 -8.35 -10.25 16.11
N ILE A 32 -9.24 -10.70 15.21
CA ILE A 32 -8.86 -11.09 13.84
C ILE A 32 -8.28 -9.89 13.10
N VAL A 33 -8.94 -8.72 13.12
CA VAL A 33 -8.44 -7.50 12.48
C VAL A 33 -7.09 -7.06 13.06
N LEU A 34 -6.89 -7.20 14.38
CA LEU A 34 -5.61 -6.89 15.03
C LEU A 34 -4.51 -7.92 14.75
N LEU A 35 -4.86 -9.19 14.51
CA LEU A 35 -3.91 -10.27 14.23
C LEU A 35 -3.58 -10.38 12.74
N THR A 36 -4.50 -9.99 11.86
CA THR A 36 -4.28 -9.96 10.40
C THR A 36 -3.81 -8.60 9.90
N GLY A 37 -3.90 -7.56 10.73
CA GLY A 37 -3.35 -6.25 10.44
C GLY A 37 -1.83 -6.35 10.38
N SER A 38 -1.31 -6.60 9.20
CA SER A 38 0.12 -6.53 8.91
C SER A 38 0.63 -5.13 9.23
N GLU A 39 1.79 -5.04 9.87
CA GLU A 39 2.37 -3.75 10.20
C GLU A 39 2.61 -2.95 8.92
N PRO A 40 2.22 -1.67 8.86
CA PRO A 40 2.44 -0.86 7.68
C PRO A 40 3.93 -0.77 7.34
N VAL A 41 4.23 -0.88 6.05
CA VAL A 41 5.59 -0.79 5.51
C VAL A 41 5.83 0.62 4.96
N VAL A 42 7.08 1.07 5.02
CA VAL A 42 7.53 2.31 4.39
C VAL A 42 8.40 1.95 3.19
N ALA A 43 7.96 2.31 1.99
CA ALA A 43 8.74 2.12 0.77
C ALA A 43 9.54 3.40 0.46
N ARG A 44 10.86 3.26 0.28
CA ARG A 44 11.76 4.36 -0.12
C ARG A 44 12.54 3.93 -1.33
N GLY A 45 12.73 4.85 -2.28
CA GLY A 45 13.50 4.52 -3.47
C GLY A 45 13.74 5.69 -4.38
N TYR A 46 14.34 5.37 -5.52
CA TYR A 46 14.57 6.32 -6.60
C TYR A 46 14.30 5.72 -7.97
N LEU A 47 13.93 6.61 -8.89
CA LEU A 47 13.70 6.37 -10.30
C LEU A 47 14.82 7.10 -11.05
N ASN A 48 15.70 6.34 -11.71
CA ASN A 48 16.73 6.91 -12.58
C ASN A 48 16.29 6.78 -14.02
N PHE A 49 16.29 7.91 -14.72
CA PHE A 49 15.95 7.96 -16.13
C PHE A 49 17.04 8.69 -16.92
N ASN A 50 17.62 7.97 -17.87
CA ASN A 50 18.54 8.54 -18.85
C ASN A 50 17.77 8.76 -20.15
N CYS A 51 17.69 9.99 -20.62
CA CYS A 51 16.99 10.33 -21.86
C CYS A 51 17.80 11.18 -22.83
N TYR A 52 17.53 10.95 -24.12
CA TYR A 52 18.07 11.70 -25.24
C TYR A 52 17.07 11.81 -26.41
N PRO A 53 16.48 12.98 -26.69
CA PRO A 53 15.99 13.97 -25.73
C PRO A 53 14.87 13.37 -24.85
N CYS A 54 14.62 13.93 -23.67
CA CYS A 54 13.50 13.49 -22.83
C CYS A 54 12.19 13.87 -23.51
N SER A 55 11.41 12.87 -23.94
CA SER A 55 10.09 13.11 -24.52
C SER A 55 9.20 13.83 -23.50
N SER A 56 8.30 14.69 -23.97
CA SER A 56 7.34 15.40 -23.11
C SER A 56 6.52 14.42 -22.25
N SER A 57 6.18 13.26 -22.79
CA SER A 57 5.40 12.22 -22.08
C SER A 57 6.02 11.77 -20.76
N ILE A 58 7.34 11.59 -20.71
CA ILE A 58 8.01 11.13 -19.47
C ILE A 58 8.11 12.26 -18.46
N ASN A 59 8.27 13.50 -18.92
CA ASN A 59 8.24 14.67 -18.05
C ASN A 59 6.84 14.91 -17.46
N ASP A 60 5.77 14.54 -18.18
CA ASP A 60 4.40 14.69 -17.69
C ASP A 60 4.03 13.60 -16.68
N ASP A 61 4.51 12.37 -16.91
CA ASP A 61 4.30 11.20 -16.05
C ASP A 61 5.14 11.26 -14.76
N LEU A 62 6.38 11.73 -14.87
CA LEU A 62 7.36 11.83 -13.78
C LEU A 62 7.77 13.29 -13.61
N LYS A 63 6.93 14.03 -12.91
CA LYS A 63 7.22 15.39 -12.44
C LYS A 63 7.17 15.42 -10.93
N ASP A 64 7.76 16.45 -10.35
CA ASP A 64 7.63 16.70 -8.92
C ASP A 64 6.14 16.67 -8.49
N GLY A 65 5.83 15.87 -7.47
CA GLY A 65 4.47 15.65 -7.00
C GLY A 65 3.62 14.66 -7.79
N ALA A 66 4.14 13.99 -8.83
CA ALA A 66 3.40 12.92 -9.50
C ALA A 66 3.11 11.75 -8.53
N GLN A 67 1.99 11.07 -8.75
CA GLN A 67 1.53 10.01 -7.86
C GLN A 67 2.24 8.69 -8.18
N ILE A 68 2.65 7.97 -7.13
CA ILE A 68 3.01 6.56 -7.21
C ILE A 68 1.92 5.77 -6.49
N THR A 69 1.40 4.76 -7.19
CA THR A 69 0.46 3.80 -6.62
C THR A 69 1.20 2.51 -6.32
N VAL A 70 0.95 1.94 -5.14
CA VAL A 70 1.46 0.62 -4.77
C VAL A 70 0.31 -0.38 -4.84
N VAL A 71 0.52 -1.46 -5.59
CA VAL A 71 -0.43 -2.56 -5.72
C VAL A 71 0.13 -3.86 -5.17
N ASP A 72 -0.74 -4.76 -4.75
CA ASP A 72 -0.35 -6.10 -4.32
C ASP A 72 -0.23 -7.08 -5.50
N GLY A 73 0.06 -8.35 -5.21
CA GLY A 73 0.15 -9.41 -6.23
C GLY A 73 -1.14 -9.67 -7.02
N SER A 74 -2.30 -9.26 -6.49
CA SER A 74 -3.61 -9.37 -7.16
C SER A 74 -3.96 -8.14 -8.01
N GLY A 75 -3.24 -7.03 -7.81
CA GLY A 75 -3.44 -5.75 -8.49
C GLY A 75 -4.28 -4.75 -7.68
N ASP A 76 -4.61 -5.06 -6.43
CA ASP A 76 -5.35 -4.17 -5.54
C ASP A 76 -4.43 -3.07 -5.01
N VAL A 77 -4.96 -1.84 -4.91
CA VAL A 77 -4.21 -0.68 -4.42
C VAL A 77 -4.08 -0.75 -2.89
N ILE A 78 -2.84 -0.84 -2.42
CA ILE A 78 -2.47 -1.00 -1.01
C ILE A 78 -1.63 0.17 -0.46
N GLY A 79 -1.33 1.16 -1.29
CA GLY A 79 -0.60 2.36 -0.88
C GLY A 79 -0.56 3.43 -1.96
N ASN A 80 -0.39 4.68 -1.53
CA ASN A 80 -0.23 5.83 -2.41
C ASN A 80 0.85 6.76 -1.86
N GLY A 81 1.69 7.29 -2.75
CA GLY A 81 2.66 8.32 -2.40
C GLY A 81 2.94 9.25 -3.57
N THR A 82 3.93 10.12 -3.40
CA THR A 82 4.30 11.11 -4.41
C THR A 82 5.80 11.04 -4.69
N VAL A 83 6.19 11.21 -5.96
CA VAL A 83 7.59 11.47 -6.29
C VAL A 83 7.99 12.88 -5.86
N LYS A 84 9.23 12.99 -5.42
CA LYS A 84 9.94 14.23 -5.25
C LYS A 84 11.05 14.28 -6.27
N LEU A 85 11.06 15.30 -7.13
CA LEU A 85 12.11 15.46 -8.12
C LEU A 85 13.40 15.92 -7.41
N VAL A 86 14.49 15.18 -7.63
CA VAL A 86 15.83 15.57 -7.21
C VAL A 86 16.65 15.75 -8.48
N VAL A 87 16.60 16.95 -9.06
CA VAL A 87 17.38 17.25 -10.27
C VAL A 87 18.87 17.17 -9.95
N ILE A 88 19.52 16.10 -10.39
CA ILE A 88 20.97 16.03 -10.52
C ILE A 88 21.25 16.22 -12.01
N ASP A 89 21.10 17.46 -12.48
CA ASP A 89 21.66 17.82 -13.78
C ASP A 89 23.18 17.70 -13.63
N ASP A 90 23.79 16.66 -14.19
CA ASP A 90 25.24 16.62 -14.33
C ASP A 90 25.62 17.47 -15.56
N PRO A 91 26.10 18.71 -15.37
CA PRO A 91 26.44 19.58 -16.48
C PRO A 91 27.59 19.03 -17.33
N SER A 92 28.35 18.04 -16.84
CA SER A 92 29.44 17.41 -17.60
C SER A 92 28.94 16.52 -18.74
N LEU A 93 27.68 16.06 -18.69
CA LEU A 93 27.03 15.28 -19.76
C LEU A 93 26.30 16.16 -20.79
N SER A 94 26.24 17.49 -20.58
CA SER A 94 25.53 18.45 -21.44
C SER A 94 26.06 18.51 -22.88
N ILE A 95 27.32 18.12 -23.12
CA ILE A 95 27.94 18.03 -24.44
C ILE A 95 27.36 16.89 -25.30
N LEU A 96 26.71 15.91 -24.69
CA LEU A 96 26.09 14.78 -25.37
C LEU A 96 24.56 14.81 -25.32
N SER A 97 23.94 15.97 -25.00
CA SER A 97 22.47 16.21 -24.93
C SER A 97 21.64 15.17 -24.16
N SER A 98 22.28 14.33 -23.35
CA SER A 98 21.65 13.32 -22.50
C SER A 98 21.44 13.89 -21.11
N TYR A 99 20.21 13.83 -20.61
CA TYR A 99 19.90 14.22 -19.24
C TYR A 99 19.72 12.95 -18.40
N ASN A 100 20.43 12.88 -17.30
CA ASN A 100 20.15 11.89 -16.26
C ASN A 100 19.31 12.57 -15.19
N ARG A 101 18.06 12.14 -15.02
CA ARG A 101 17.17 12.64 -13.98
C ARG A 101 16.92 11.56 -12.95
N THR A 102 17.07 11.94 -11.69
CA THR A 102 16.76 11.09 -10.54
C THR A 102 15.53 11.66 -9.85
N PHE A 103 14.52 10.82 -9.64
CA PHE A 103 13.39 11.14 -8.76
C PHE A 103 13.49 10.27 -7.54
N THR A 104 13.17 10.79 -6.37
CA THR A 104 13.06 10.00 -5.15
C THR A 104 11.60 9.88 -4.74
N PHE A 105 11.27 8.84 -4.00
CA PHE A 105 9.95 8.68 -3.42
C PHE A 105 10.03 8.07 -2.03
N GLU A 106 9.03 8.43 -1.23
CA GLU A 106 8.77 7.84 0.07
C GLU A 106 7.27 7.63 0.17
N ILE A 107 6.85 6.38 0.43
CA ILE A 107 5.46 5.99 0.57
C ILE A 107 5.30 5.42 1.96
N THR A 108 4.48 6.06 2.78
CA THR A 108 4.16 5.63 4.13
C THR A 108 2.78 4.99 4.16
N GLY A 109 2.54 4.11 5.14
CA GLY A 109 1.23 3.48 5.32
C GLY A 109 0.88 2.46 4.23
N VAL A 110 1.89 1.85 3.58
CA VAL A 110 1.66 0.72 2.67
C VAL A 110 1.23 -0.47 3.51
N GLU A 111 0.12 -1.13 3.15
CA GLU A 111 -0.31 -2.35 3.83
C GLU A 111 0.80 -3.41 3.76
N GLY A 112 1.13 -4.04 4.89
CA GLY A 112 2.19 -5.05 4.94
C GLY A 112 1.69 -6.45 4.60
N GLY A 113 2.56 -7.46 4.72
CA GLY A 113 2.13 -8.87 4.67
C GLY A 113 1.81 -9.42 3.28
N HIS A 114 2.06 -8.66 2.22
CA HIS A 114 2.00 -9.16 0.84
C HIS A 114 3.34 -9.77 0.43
N ASP A 115 3.32 -10.79 -0.44
CA ASP A 115 4.53 -11.45 -0.94
C ASP A 115 5.39 -10.52 -1.82
N ARG A 116 4.73 -9.67 -2.61
CA ARG A 116 5.35 -8.71 -3.54
C ARG A 116 4.52 -7.43 -3.66
N TYR A 117 5.18 -6.35 -4.06
CA TYR A 117 4.63 -5.00 -4.17
C TYR A 117 4.92 -4.46 -5.58
N GLY A 118 3.87 -4.01 -6.26
CA GLY A 118 3.96 -3.40 -7.58
C GLY A 118 3.92 -1.88 -7.48
N PHE A 119 4.93 -1.20 -8.00
CA PHE A 119 5.01 0.25 -8.06
C PHE A 119 4.61 0.73 -9.46
N HIS A 120 3.55 1.53 -9.52
CA HIS A 120 3.06 2.14 -10.76
C HIS A 120 3.20 3.65 -10.67
N ALA A 121 3.94 4.24 -11.62
CA ALA A 121 4.18 5.68 -11.70
C ALA A 121 3.92 6.16 -13.13
N GLY A 122 3.05 7.16 -13.28
CA GLY A 122 2.68 7.75 -14.58
C GLY A 122 1.32 7.28 -15.11
N GLY A 123 1.10 7.46 -16.41
CA GLY A 123 -0.14 7.08 -17.10
C GLY A 123 -0.39 5.57 -17.20
N PRO A 124 -1.59 5.17 -17.66
CA PRO A 124 -2.06 3.77 -17.64
C PRO A 124 -1.23 2.81 -18.51
N ASP A 125 -0.47 3.33 -19.48
CA ASP A 125 0.38 2.52 -20.38
C ASP A 125 1.74 2.18 -19.74
N ARG A 126 2.00 2.62 -18.50
CA ARG A 126 3.25 2.36 -17.79
C ARG A 126 3.25 0.99 -17.12
N GLU A 127 4.39 0.32 -17.20
CA GLU A 127 4.59 -0.98 -16.57
C GLU A 127 4.65 -0.84 -15.04
N THR A 128 4.06 -1.81 -14.36
CA THR A 128 4.19 -1.96 -12.90
C THR A 128 5.51 -2.64 -12.58
N MET A 129 6.35 -1.97 -11.80
CA MET A 129 7.63 -2.52 -11.36
C MET A 129 7.44 -3.31 -10.07
N TRP A 130 7.82 -4.58 -10.07
CA TRP A 130 7.61 -5.48 -8.94
C TRP A 130 8.84 -5.57 -8.03
N VAL A 131 8.59 -5.55 -6.73
CA VAL A 131 9.58 -5.67 -5.66
C VAL A 131 9.11 -6.74 -4.68
N GLU A 132 9.97 -7.68 -4.33
CA GLU A 132 9.67 -8.72 -3.34
C GLU A 132 9.60 -8.12 -1.92
N SER A 133 8.78 -8.72 -1.06
CA SER A 133 8.54 -8.23 0.30
C SER A 133 9.80 -8.07 1.16
N ASP A 134 10.77 -8.97 1.01
CA ASP A 134 12.05 -8.92 1.73
C ASP A 134 12.92 -7.72 1.30
N LYS A 135 12.63 -7.12 0.14
CA LYS A 135 13.33 -5.95 -0.42
C LYS A 135 12.67 -4.61 -0.11
N MET A 136 11.48 -4.61 0.50
CA MET A 136 10.75 -3.37 0.80
C MET A 136 11.42 -2.47 1.84
N SER A 137 12.29 -3.04 2.69
CA SER A 137 13.07 -2.26 3.66
C SER A 137 14.39 -1.72 3.09
N GLU A 138 14.77 -2.15 1.89
CA GLU A 138 15.95 -1.67 1.18
C GLU A 138 15.60 -0.42 0.33
N GLU A 139 16.62 0.28 -0.15
CA GLU A 139 16.43 1.39 -1.10
C GLU A 139 16.05 0.84 -2.49
N ILE A 140 14.80 1.07 -2.89
CA ILE A 140 14.23 0.50 -4.11
C ILE A 140 14.73 1.28 -5.34
N GLN A 141 15.36 0.57 -6.27
CA GLN A 141 15.76 1.13 -7.56
C GLN A 141 14.74 0.78 -8.63
N LEU A 142 13.97 1.77 -9.05
CA LEU A 142 12.99 1.63 -10.11
C LEU A 142 13.61 2.07 -11.44
N LYS A 143 13.48 1.22 -12.47
CA LYS A 143 13.94 1.52 -13.84
C LYS A 143 12.72 1.63 -14.74
N ILE A 144 12.55 2.80 -15.36
CA ILE A 144 11.52 3.00 -16.36
C ILE A 144 12.14 2.72 -17.72
N GLY A 145 11.61 1.70 -18.40
CA GLY A 145 11.96 1.31 -19.77
C GLY A 145 11.30 2.17 -20.83
#